data_AF-A0A1V4RW50-F1
#
_entry.id   AF-A0A1V4RW50-F1
#
_cell.length_a   1.000
_cell.length_b   1.000
_cell.length_c   1.000
_cell.angle_alpha   90.00
_cell.angle_beta   90.00
_cell.angle_gamma   90.00
#
_symmetry.space_group_name_H-M   'P 1'
#
loop_
_entity.id
_entity.type
_entity.pdbx_description
1 polymer ?
#
loop_
_entity_poly.entity_id
_entity_poly.type
_entity_poly.pdbx_seq_one_letter_code
_entity_poly.pdbx_strand_id
1 'polypeptide(L)'
;MYFELLDDPKVGQMLAEYAGNGFSPDWGVRILSSASPLFKPSGYHYGSVWPLFTGWTALAEYAYGNSTQAFSHFTGTMRIKKFWNLGYVEEVMHGMEYKPSGVCPHQCWSETNILHPGIHGMIGWRPDAPNKTAVLSPRFPLHWDSVQVNNLRAGTSRVTFRMSRSINSTRFWFNLETGAAITMKFAPELPAGMIVDSVLVNGKKQNIRNGNFRGVLKDTIKFLLRGKSEIVFRHRKGVGMFPVIPQPKPGDYSVGKRIVASRLDGQKYRVRLQGQSGTNQVFKMRIFDQSVKQIGGAEIVAAQDGVVSFRVRFPKSKDRFVERLITVEMQ
;
A
#
# COMPACT_ATOMS: atom_id res chain seq x y z
N MET A 1 12.10 -10.40 -4.26
CA MET A 1 10.64 -10.23 -4.09
C MET A 1 10.04 -9.45 -5.24
N TYR A 2 10.40 -8.19 -5.48
CA TYR A 2 9.77 -7.36 -6.53
C TYR A 2 9.64 -8.03 -7.92
N PHE A 3 10.65 -8.78 -8.36
CA PHE A 3 10.60 -9.54 -9.63
C PHE A 3 9.73 -10.80 -9.61
N GLU A 4 9.00 -11.05 -8.53
CA GLU A 4 8.00 -12.12 -8.39
C GLU A 4 8.56 -13.56 -8.49
N LEU A 5 9.87 -13.73 -8.26
CA LEU A 5 10.59 -15.01 -8.40
C LEU A 5 10.62 -15.89 -7.13
N LEU A 6 9.98 -15.48 -6.04
CA LEU A 6 10.08 -16.16 -4.74
C LEU A 6 8.73 -16.73 -4.29
N ASP A 7 8.78 -17.82 -3.51
CA ASP A 7 7.61 -18.51 -2.94
C ASP A 7 6.75 -17.60 -2.05
N ASP A 8 5.45 -17.54 -2.32
CA ASP A 8 4.49 -16.70 -1.60
C ASP A 8 4.54 -16.87 -0.06
N PRO A 9 4.64 -18.09 0.51
CA PRO A 9 4.73 -18.26 1.96
C PRO A 9 5.99 -17.62 2.57
N LYS A 10 7.15 -17.76 1.92
CA LYS A 10 8.42 -17.18 2.39
C LYS A 10 8.39 -15.66 2.29
N VAL A 11 7.83 -15.14 1.19
CA VAL A 11 7.65 -13.69 1.01
C VAL A 11 6.69 -13.12 2.04
N GLY A 12 5.57 -13.80 2.32
CA GLY A 12 4.61 -13.38 3.33
C GLY A 12 5.23 -13.23 4.73
N GLN A 13 6.13 -14.14 5.12
CA GLN A 13 6.86 -14.03 6.38
C GLN A 13 7.78 -12.81 6.40
N MET A 14 8.62 -12.64 5.39
CA MET A 14 9.59 -11.54 5.34
C MET A 14 8.95 -10.16 5.18
N LEU A 15 7.90 -10.03 4.38
CA LEU A 15 7.20 -8.74 4.26
C LEU A 15 6.55 -8.33 5.59
N ALA A 16 6.12 -9.29 6.40
CA ALA A 16 5.60 -9.00 7.72
C ALA A 16 6.73 -8.55 8.68
N GLU A 17 7.95 -9.09 8.56
CA GLU A 17 9.11 -8.56 9.29
C GLU A 17 9.43 -7.12 8.87
N TYR A 18 9.45 -6.83 7.56
CA TYR A 18 9.67 -5.47 7.06
C TYR A 18 8.60 -4.49 7.52
N ALA A 19 7.34 -4.89 7.61
CA ALA A 19 6.26 -4.03 8.11
C ALA A 19 6.33 -3.76 9.64
N GLY A 20 7.09 -4.58 10.38
CA GLY A 20 7.25 -4.45 11.83
C GLY A 20 8.21 -3.34 12.25
N ASN A 21 8.13 -2.93 13.52
CA ASN A 21 8.96 -1.86 14.08
C ASN A 21 10.46 -2.20 14.18
N GLY A 22 10.82 -3.49 14.06
CA GLY A 22 12.22 -3.92 13.98
C GLY A 22 12.90 -3.34 12.73
N PHE A 23 12.24 -3.41 11.58
CA PHE A 23 12.75 -2.84 10.33
C PHE A 23 12.27 -1.41 10.08
N SER A 24 11.03 -1.08 10.43
CA SER A 24 10.39 0.13 9.90
C SER A 24 10.14 1.21 10.96
N PRO A 25 11.04 2.20 11.09
CA PRO A 25 10.70 3.49 11.68
C PRO A 25 9.76 4.31 10.77
N ASP A 26 9.32 5.48 11.23
CA ASP A 26 8.27 6.29 10.58
C ASP A 26 8.69 6.95 9.26
N TRP A 27 9.94 6.79 8.84
CA TRP A 27 10.50 7.40 7.64
C TRP A 27 11.03 6.39 6.60
N GLY A 28 10.86 5.09 6.83
CA GLY A 28 11.22 4.06 5.85
C GLY A 28 11.64 2.75 6.48
N VAL A 29 12.39 1.94 5.72
CA VAL A 29 12.83 0.60 6.11
C VAL A 29 14.34 0.59 6.34
N ARG A 30 14.77 0.09 7.50
CA ARG A 30 16.18 -0.09 7.85
C ARG A 30 16.79 -1.22 7.02
N ILE A 31 18.09 -1.13 6.77
CA ILE A 31 18.86 -2.23 6.15
C ILE A 31 18.91 -3.46 7.07
N LEU A 32 18.95 -3.22 8.37
CA LEU A 32 19.05 -4.24 9.40
C LEU A 32 18.02 -3.98 10.49
N SER A 33 17.38 -5.05 10.98
CA SER A 33 16.45 -4.95 12.11
C SER A 33 17.13 -4.33 13.33
N SER A 34 16.42 -3.44 14.03
CA SER A 34 16.87 -2.86 15.29
C SER A 34 16.98 -3.87 16.44
N ALA A 35 16.50 -5.11 16.23
CA ALA A 35 16.69 -6.22 17.16
C ALA A 35 18.02 -6.98 16.95
N SER A 36 18.75 -6.71 15.86
CA SER A 36 20.03 -7.35 15.60
C SER A 36 21.11 -6.84 16.57
N PRO A 37 22.00 -7.70 17.08
CA PRO A 37 23.15 -7.25 17.88
C PRO A 37 24.15 -6.40 17.06
N LEU A 38 24.09 -6.48 15.73
CA LEU A 38 24.92 -5.68 14.83
C LEU A 38 24.29 -4.32 14.50
N PHE A 39 23.11 -4.01 15.06
CA PHE A 39 22.40 -2.78 14.75
C PHE A 39 23.17 -1.54 15.20
N LYS A 40 23.56 -0.72 14.23
CA LYS A 40 24.15 0.61 14.41
C LYS A 40 23.33 1.61 13.61
N PRO A 41 22.55 2.51 14.25
CA PRO A 41 21.58 3.35 13.54
C PRO A 41 22.21 4.41 12.62
N SER A 42 23.45 4.80 12.86
CA SER A 42 24.26 5.64 11.96
C SER A 42 25.07 4.83 10.93
N GLY A 43 25.10 3.50 11.06
CA GLY A 43 25.90 2.63 10.21
C GLY A 43 25.25 2.44 8.84
N TYR A 44 25.98 2.80 7.80
CA TYR A 44 25.57 2.82 6.39
C TYR A 44 24.87 1.51 5.92
N HIS A 45 25.36 0.35 6.35
CA HIS A 45 24.73 -0.96 6.11
C HIS A 45 24.34 -1.72 7.39
N TYR A 46 24.43 -1.06 8.54
CA TYR A 46 24.26 -1.70 9.85
C TYR A 46 23.02 -1.21 10.60
N GLY A 47 22.19 -0.35 10.01
CA GLY A 47 20.97 0.08 10.69
C GLY A 47 20.35 1.37 10.18
N SER A 48 21.00 2.08 9.27
CA SER A 48 20.40 3.24 8.61
C SER A 48 19.19 2.88 7.75
N VAL A 49 18.38 3.89 7.43
CA VAL A 49 17.23 3.81 6.51
C VAL A 49 17.61 4.48 5.21
N TRP A 50 17.39 3.79 4.10
CA TRP A 50 17.67 4.34 2.77
C TRP A 50 16.36 4.47 2.00
N PRO A 51 16.06 5.64 1.41
CA PRO A 51 14.90 5.78 0.54
C PRO A 51 14.95 4.82 -0.66
N LEU A 52 16.15 4.50 -1.17
CA LEU A 52 16.38 3.44 -2.16
C LEU A 52 15.75 2.11 -1.74
N PHE A 53 16.18 1.55 -0.61
CA PHE A 53 15.75 0.23 -0.16
C PHE A 53 14.32 0.24 0.40
N THR A 54 13.86 1.38 0.92
CA THR A 54 12.45 1.59 1.26
C THR A 54 11.58 1.50 0.01
N GLY A 55 11.98 2.12 -1.10
CA GLY A 55 11.28 2.03 -2.38
C GLY A 55 11.20 0.59 -2.90
N TRP A 56 12.31 -0.15 -2.89
CA TRP A 56 12.32 -1.58 -3.26
C TRP A 56 11.41 -2.42 -2.37
N THR A 57 11.36 -2.14 -1.06
CA THR A 57 10.47 -2.82 -0.12
C THR A 57 9.01 -2.55 -0.46
N ALA A 58 8.62 -1.29 -0.64
CA ALA A 58 7.26 -0.92 -1.02
C ALA A 58 6.82 -1.54 -2.35
N LEU A 59 7.73 -1.62 -3.33
CA LEU A 59 7.48 -2.30 -4.61
C LEU A 59 7.23 -3.79 -4.45
N ALA A 60 8.01 -4.47 -3.60
CA ALA A 60 7.80 -5.87 -3.27
C ALA A 60 6.46 -6.08 -2.54
N GLU A 61 6.11 -5.20 -1.60
CA GLU A 61 4.83 -5.24 -0.90
C GLU A 61 3.65 -5.07 -1.84
N TYR A 62 3.71 -4.11 -2.78
CA TYR A 62 2.70 -3.98 -3.84
C TYR A 62 2.62 -5.23 -4.71
N ALA A 63 3.75 -5.80 -5.15
CA ALA A 63 3.76 -6.99 -5.99
C ALA A 63 3.07 -8.19 -5.32
N TYR A 64 3.17 -8.31 -3.99
CA TYR A 64 2.60 -9.43 -3.22
C TYR A 64 1.27 -9.14 -2.51
N GLY A 65 0.65 -7.99 -2.76
CA GLY A 65 -0.68 -7.67 -2.23
C GLY A 65 -0.70 -7.04 -0.83
N ASN A 66 0.45 -6.62 -0.31
CA ASN A 66 0.58 -5.90 0.95
C ASN A 66 0.49 -4.37 0.72
N SER A 67 -0.50 -3.93 -0.06
CA SER A 67 -0.61 -2.53 -0.52
C SER A 67 -0.77 -1.51 0.60
N THR A 68 -1.34 -1.92 1.74
CA THR A 68 -1.48 -1.07 2.93
C THR A 68 -0.11 -0.71 3.51
N GLN A 69 0.78 -1.70 3.65
CA GLN A 69 2.14 -1.48 4.15
C GLN A 69 2.97 -0.71 3.13
N ALA A 70 2.86 -1.09 1.85
CA ALA A 70 3.53 -0.42 0.75
C ALA A 70 3.24 1.09 0.71
N PHE A 71 1.98 1.46 0.89
CA PHE A 71 1.58 2.87 0.93
C PHE A 71 2.15 3.60 2.16
N SER A 72 2.19 2.95 3.33
CA SER A 72 2.82 3.49 4.53
C SER A 72 4.32 3.77 4.32
N HIS A 73 5.07 2.82 3.76
CA HIS A 73 6.50 2.99 3.47
C HIS A 73 6.74 4.08 2.41
N PHE A 74 5.99 4.03 1.30
CA PHE A 74 6.05 5.04 0.24
C PHE A 74 5.80 6.46 0.78
N THR A 75 4.72 6.65 1.54
CA THR A 75 4.38 7.99 2.05
C THR A 75 5.29 8.46 3.18
N GLY A 76 5.81 7.55 4.00
CA GLY A 76 6.78 7.85 5.04
C GLY A 76 8.09 8.37 4.46
N THR A 77 8.66 7.67 3.47
CA THR A 77 9.92 8.10 2.86
C THR A 77 9.79 9.39 2.04
N MET A 78 8.64 9.64 1.42
CA MET A 78 8.41 10.90 0.68
C MET A 78 8.48 12.15 1.58
N ARG A 79 8.36 12.00 2.91
CA ARG A 79 8.45 13.14 3.84
C ARG A 79 9.83 13.76 3.90
N ILE A 80 10.86 13.04 3.48
CA ILE A 80 12.23 13.56 3.43
C ILE A 80 12.30 14.84 2.60
N LYS A 81 11.59 14.90 1.47
CA LYS A 81 11.53 16.09 0.59
C LYS A 81 11.05 17.38 1.27
N LYS A 82 10.45 17.29 2.46
CA LYS A 82 9.93 18.44 3.20
C LYS A 82 10.94 19.06 4.16
N PHE A 83 12.12 18.47 4.33
CA PHE A 83 13.09 18.88 5.34
C PHE A 83 14.51 18.91 4.79
N TRP A 84 15.42 19.58 5.51
CA TRP A 84 16.84 19.79 5.21
C TRP A 84 17.09 20.52 3.89
N ASN A 85 16.90 19.85 2.76
CA ASN A 85 17.02 20.41 1.42
C ASN A 85 15.68 20.23 0.69
N LEU A 86 14.87 21.29 0.67
CA LEU A 86 13.50 21.22 0.13
C LEU A 86 13.48 20.69 -1.31
N GLY A 87 12.66 19.66 -1.52
CA GLY A 87 12.56 19.00 -2.82
C GLY A 87 13.63 17.94 -3.07
N TYR A 88 14.70 17.88 -2.29
CA TYR A 88 15.75 16.87 -2.41
C TYR A 88 15.54 15.68 -1.48
N VAL A 89 16.20 14.57 -1.80
CA VAL A 89 16.15 13.33 -1.03
C VAL A 89 17.55 12.92 -0.60
N GLU A 90 17.72 12.84 0.72
CA GLU A 90 18.89 12.29 1.38
C GLU A 90 19.14 10.84 0.93
N GLU A 91 20.41 10.47 0.73
CA GLU A 91 20.76 9.07 0.44
C GLU A 91 20.41 8.16 1.61
N VAL A 92 20.78 8.59 2.83
CA VAL A 92 20.77 7.77 4.03
C VAL A 92 20.25 8.57 5.23
N MET A 93 19.21 8.03 5.84
CA MET A 93 18.59 8.52 7.07
C MET A 93 19.06 7.70 8.27
N HIS A 94 19.16 8.33 9.44
CA HIS A 94 19.50 7.64 10.67
C HIS A 94 18.42 6.61 11.03
N GLY A 95 18.83 5.46 11.57
CA GLY A 95 17.95 4.32 11.84
C GLY A 95 16.96 4.50 12.98
N MET A 96 17.22 5.42 13.91
CA MET A 96 16.42 5.58 15.15
C MET A 96 15.83 6.97 15.35
N GLU A 97 16.35 7.96 14.64
CA GLU A 97 15.99 9.37 14.79
C GLU A 97 15.80 9.92 13.39
N TYR A 98 14.78 10.75 13.18
CA TYR A 98 14.50 11.30 11.87
C TYR A 98 15.47 12.45 11.56
N LYS A 99 16.64 12.08 11.07
CA LYS A 99 17.70 13.00 10.64
C LYS A 99 18.55 12.39 9.52
N PRO A 100 19.24 13.20 8.70
CA PRO A 100 20.19 12.72 7.73
C PRO A 100 21.35 12.03 8.43
N SER A 101 21.97 11.05 7.75
CA SER A 101 23.22 10.44 8.25
C SER A 101 24.46 11.22 7.80
N GLY A 102 24.30 12.26 6.98
CA GLY A 102 25.40 13.13 6.54
C GLY A 102 26.30 12.52 5.45
N VAL A 103 25.76 11.63 4.61
CA VAL A 103 26.52 10.96 3.53
C VAL A 103 26.42 11.74 2.21
N CYS A 104 25.28 11.64 1.52
CA CYS A 104 24.99 12.40 0.31
C CYS A 104 23.61 13.04 0.43
N PRO A 105 23.51 14.39 0.44
CA PRO A 105 22.25 15.08 0.65
C PRO A 105 21.30 15.00 -0.54
N HIS A 106 21.84 14.89 -1.77
CA HIS A 106 21.07 14.90 -3.02
C HIS A 106 21.43 13.66 -3.84
N GLN A 107 20.66 12.60 -3.69
CA GLN A 107 21.05 11.31 -4.25
C GLN A 107 20.02 10.77 -5.28
N CYS A 108 20.47 10.54 -6.51
CA CYS A 108 19.62 10.18 -7.65
C CYS A 108 18.84 8.84 -7.52
N TRP A 109 19.42 7.78 -6.96
CA TRP A 109 18.71 6.50 -6.76
C TRP A 109 17.64 6.59 -5.67
N SER A 110 17.86 7.39 -4.63
CA SER A 110 16.91 7.67 -3.56
C SER A 110 15.79 8.58 -4.06
N GLU A 111 16.12 9.65 -4.79
CA GLU A 111 15.16 10.50 -5.51
C GLU A 111 14.21 9.69 -6.41
N THR A 112 14.76 8.71 -7.12
CA THR A 112 13.97 7.84 -8.01
C THR A 112 13.06 6.91 -7.19
N ASN A 113 13.59 6.28 -6.14
CA ASN A 113 12.90 5.22 -5.42
C ASN A 113 11.85 5.69 -4.40
N ILE A 114 11.84 6.97 -4.04
CA ILE A 114 10.71 7.53 -3.30
C ILE A 114 9.46 7.71 -4.17
N LEU A 115 9.58 7.79 -5.51
CA LEU A 115 8.46 7.98 -6.44
C LEU A 115 8.07 6.70 -7.17
N HIS A 116 9.07 5.84 -7.45
CA HIS A 116 8.89 4.60 -8.20
C HIS A 116 7.75 3.70 -7.66
N PRO A 117 7.60 3.48 -6.33
CA PRO A 117 6.47 2.71 -5.77
C PRO A 117 5.10 3.31 -6.09
N GLY A 118 4.98 4.64 -6.11
CA GLY A 118 3.74 5.32 -6.48
C GLY A 118 3.32 5.05 -7.92
N ILE A 119 4.29 4.98 -8.84
CA ILE A 119 4.04 4.79 -10.28
C ILE A 119 3.83 3.31 -10.62
N HIS A 120 4.78 2.46 -10.25
CA HIS A 120 4.80 1.06 -10.69
C HIS A 120 4.13 0.09 -9.70
N GLY A 121 3.95 0.51 -8.44
CA GLY A 121 3.27 -0.27 -7.40
C GLY A 121 1.82 0.17 -7.19
N MET A 122 1.61 1.42 -6.78
CA MET A 122 0.28 1.95 -6.44
C MET A 122 -0.60 2.18 -7.68
N ILE A 123 -0.11 2.90 -8.69
CA ILE A 123 -0.83 3.06 -9.96
C ILE A 123 -0.77 1.75 -10.78
N GLY A 124 0.36 1.04 -10.70
CA GLY A 124 0.56 -0.23 -11.38
C GLY A 124 0.68 -0.10 -12.90
N TRP A 125 1.23 1.01 -13.39
CA TRP A 125 1.40 1.27 -14.82
C TRP A 125 2.63 0.54 -15.37
N ARG A 126 2.42 -0.30 -16.40
CA ARG A 126 3.50 -0.98 -17.13
C ARG A 126 3.21 -0.90 -18.64
N PRO A 127 3.73 0.12 -19.34
CA PRO A 127 3.53 0.28 -20.78
C PRO A 127 4.46 -0.64 -21.58
N ASP A 128 3.95 -1.15 -22.70
CA ASP A 128 4.69 -1.89 -23.72
C ASP A 128 4.45 -1.21 -25.07
N ALA A 129 5.29 -0.22 -25.34
CA ALA A 129 5.16 0.65 -26.51
C ALA A 129 5.30 -0.10 -27.84
N PRO A 130 6.30 -1.00 -28.04
CA PRO A 130 6.43 -1.77 -29.29
C PRO A 130 5.18 -2.58 -29.63
N ASN A 131 4.56 -3.21 -28.62
CA ASN A 131 3.37 -4.04 -28.84
C ASN A 131 2.05 -3.27 -28.77
N LYS A 132 2.08 -1.93 -28.55
CA LYS A 132 0.89 -1.10 -28.35
C LYS A 132 -0.03 -1.69 -27.28
N THR A 133 0.55 -2.12 -26.17
CA THR A 133 -0.20 -2.60 -25.01
C THR A 133 0.23 -1.91 -23.73
N ALA A 134 -0.64 -1.92 -22.71
CA ALA A 134 -0.25 -1.49 -21.38
C ALA A 134 -1.00 -2.29 -20.32
N VAL A 135 -0.31 -2.59 -19.22
CA VAL A 135 -0.93 -3.10 -17.99
C VAL A 135 -1.21 -1.94 -17.05
N LEU A 136 -2.40 -1.93 -16.47
CA LEU A 136 -2.76 -1.05 -15.37
C LEU A 136 -3.38 -1.88 -14.25
N SER A 137 -2.69 -1.94 -13.11
CA SER A 137 -3.09 -2.71 -11.93
C SER A 137 -3.12 -1.84 -10.67
N PRO A 138 -4.13 -0.97 -10.52
CA PRO A 138 -4.15 0.01 -9.45
C PRO A 138 -4.42 -0.62 -8.09
N ARG A 139 -3.63 -0.20 -7.09
CA ARG A 139 -3.66 -0.62 -5.68
C ARG A 139 -3.84 0.60 -4.76
N PHE A 140 -4.84 1.43 -5.05
CA PHE A 140 -5.09 2.66 -4.29
C PHE A 140 -5.60 2.36 -2.89
N PRO A 141 -5.12 3.09 -1.87
CA PRO A 141 -5.48 2.81 -0.50
C PRO A 141 -6.99 3.03 -0.25
N LEU A 142 -7.54 2.30 0.71
CA LEU A 142 -9.00 2.24 0.91
C LEU A 142 -9.62 3.50 1.53
N HIS A 143 -8.79 4.42 2.01
CA HIS A 143 -9.23 5.73 2.49
C HIS A 143 -9.40 6.76 1.35
N TRP A 144 -9.15 6.38 0.10
CA TRP A 144 -9.41 7.20 -1.08
C TRP A 144 -10.67 6.72 -1.81
N ASP A 145 -11.66 7.60 -1.96
CA ASP A 145 -12.86 7.31 -2.76
C ASP A 145 -12.72 7.73 -4.21
N SER A 146 -11.76 8.60 -4.53
CA SER A 146 -11.53 9.03 -5.91
C SER A 146 -10.05 9.22 -6.20
N VAL A 147 -9.66 8.96 -7.45
CA VAL A 147 -8.30 9.15 -7.95
C VAL A 147 -8.38 9.63 -9.39
N GLN A 148 -7.46 10.52 -9.77
CA GLN A 148 -7.20 10.86 -11.17
C GLN A 148 -5.70 10.74 -11.43
N VAL A 149 -5.34 10.02 -12.50
CA VAL A 149 -3.98 9.89 -12.98
C VAL A 149 -3.97 10.37 -14.43
N ASN A 150 -3.17 11.40 -14.69
CA ASN A 150 -3.02 11.97 -16.03
C ASN A 150 -1.67 11.55 -16.62
N ASN A 151 -1.53 11.69 -17.94
CA ASN A 151 -0.26 11.54 -18.64
C ASN A 151 0.39 10.14 -18.48
N LEU A 152 -0.41 9.07 -18.46
CA LEU A 152 0.10 7.70 -18.57
C LEU A 152 0.53 7.44 -20.01
N ARG A 153 1.84 7.31 -20.23
CA ARG A 153 2.42 7.18 -21.58
C ARG A 153 2.74 5.75 -21.96
N ALA A 154 2.46 5.42 -23.21
CA ALA A 154 2.86 4.18 -23.88
C ALA A 154 3.17 4.49 -25.35
N GLY A 155 4.45 4.68 -25.67
CA GLY A 155 4.86 5.19 -26.99
C GLY A 155 4.31 6.60 -27.23
N THR A 156 3.61 6.80 -28.34
CA THR A 156 2.95 8.08 -28.67
C THR A 156 1.59 8.27 -27.99
N SER A 157 1.05 7.21 -27.37
CA SER A 157 -0.26 7.22 -26.72
C SER A 157 -0.19 7.82 -25.33
N ARG A 158 -1.12 8.75 -25.03
CA ARG A 158 -1.28 9.37 -23.72
C ARG A 158 -2.66 9.06 -23.16
N VAL A 159 -2.70 8.40 -22.01
CA VAL A 159 -3.92 7.94 -21.35
C VAL A 159 -4.13 8.70 -20.05
N THR A 160 -5.38 9.07 -19.80
CA THR A 160 -5.86 9.55 -18.50
C THR A 160 -6.79 8.50 -17.90
N PHE A 161 -6.70 8.33 -16.59
CA PHE A 161 -7.42 7.35 -15.80
C PHE A 161 -8.08 8.04 -14.60
N ARG A 162 -9.34 7.70 -14.31
CA ARG A 162 -10.06 8.15 -13.11
C ARG A 162 -10.70 6.95 -12.41
N MET A 163 -10.70 6.97 -11.08
CA MET A 163 -11.45 6.05 -10.22
C MET A 163 -12.48 6.81 -9.39
N SER A 164 -13.64 6.20 -9.18
CA SER A 164 -14.54 6.52 -8.07
C SER A 164 -14.99 5.22 -7.38
N ARG A 165 -15.02 5.19 -6.05
CA ARG A 165 -15.37 4.04 -5.22
C ARG A 165 -16.51 4.42 -4.29
N SER A 166 -17.51 3.56 -4.22
CA SER A 166 -18.62 3.59 -3.28
C SER A 166 -18.75 2.25 -2.56
N ILE A 167 -19.78 2.13 -1.74
CA ILE A 167 -20.04 0.94 -0.90
C ILE A 167 -20.31 -0.34 -1.71
N ASN A 168 -20.97 -0.23 -2.87
CA ASN A 168 -21.34 -1.37 -3.72
C ASN A 168 -20.83 -1.28 -5.16
N SER A 169 -20.05 -0.23 -5.47
CA SER A 169 -19.56 -0.05 -6.83
C SER A 169 -18.19 0.62 -6.87
N THR A 170 -17.39 0.26 -7.87
CA THR A 170 -16.18 1.00 -8.21
C THR A 170 -16.17 1.21 -9.71
N ARG A 171 -16.01 2.48 -10.11
CA ARG A 171 -16.04 2.92 -11.50
C ARG A 171 -14.67 3.43 -11.90
N PHE A 172 -14.29 3.09 -13.12
CA PHE A 172 -13.05 3.50 -13.74
C PHE A 172 -13.34 4.13 -15.10
N TRP A 173 -12.77 5.29 -15.35
CA TRP A 173 -12.85 5.96 -16.64
C TRP A 173 -11.46 6.08 -17.24
N PHE A 174 -11.38 5.78 -18.53
CA PHE A 174 -10.17 5.84 -19.33
C PHE A 174 -10.40 6.81 -20.47
N ASN A 175 -9.39 7.60 -20.80
CA ASN A 175 -9.41 8.45 -21.98
C ASN A 175 -8.06 8.38 -22.68
N LEU A 176 -8.04 7.98 -23.95
CA LEU A 176 -6.90 8.18 -24.83
C LEU A 176 -6.95 9.63 -25.32
N GLU A 177 -6.07 10.48 -24.79
CA GLU A 177 -6.02 11.90 -25.13
C GLU A 177 -5.36 12.14 -26.49
N THR A 178 -4.26 11.44 -26.74
CA THR A 178 -3.46 11.57 -27.97
C THR A 178 -2.83 10.23 -28.33
N GLY A 179 -2.43 10.07 -29.59
CA GLY A 179 -1.68 8.92 -30.09
C GLY A 179 -2.56 7.77 -30.58
N ALA A 180 -1.92 6.62 -30.86
CA ALA A 180 -2.60 5.47 -31.45
C ALA A 180 -3.46 4.71 -30.42
N ALA A 181 -4.43 3.94 -30.93
CA ALA A 181 -5.19 3.02 -30.09
C ALA A 181 -4.27 2.02 -29.38
N ILE A 182 -4.58 1.72 -28.12
CA ILE A 182 -3.75 0.87 -27.25
C ILE A 182 -4.59 -0.22 -26.59
N THR A 183 -4.07 -1.45 -26.56
CA THR A 183 -4.72 -2.55 -25.85
C THR A 183 -4.37 -2.49 -24.36
N MET A 184 -5.39 -2.30 -23.53
CA MET A 184 -5.28 -2.20 -22.08
C MET A 184 -5.52 -3.56 -21.43
N LYS A 185 -4.67 -3.92 -20.47
CA LYS A 185 -4.80 -5.06 -19.57
C LYS A 185 -5.05 -4.52 -18.17
N PHE A 186 -6.29 -4.61 -17.70
CA PHE A 186 -6.73 -3.96 -16.46
C PHE A 186 -7.09 -4.98 -15.37
N ALA A 187 -6.46 -4.83 -14.20
CA ALA A 187 -6.71 -5.69 -13.03
C ALA A 187 -6.55 -4.88 -11.73
N PRO A 188 -7.63 -4.27 -11.20
CA PRO A 188 -7.56 -3.50 -9.97
C PRO A 188 -7.44 -4.39 -8.75
N GLU A 189 -6.95 -3.82 -7.65
CA GLU A 189 -6.98 -4.44 -6.33
C GLU A 189 -8.40 -4.60 -5.81
N LEU A 190 -8.68 -5.76 -5.24
CA LEU A 190 -9.93 -6.13 -4.58
C LEU A 190 -9.66 -6.28 -3.07
N PRO A 191 -10.40 -5.56 -2.20
CA PRO A 191 -10.36 -5.76 -0.76
C PRO A 191 -10.58 -7.21 -0.35
N ALA A 192 -10.06 -7.59 0.83
CA ALA A 192 -10.17 -8.95 1.32
C ALA A 192 -11.65 -9.36 1.47
N GLY A 193 -12.01 -10.51 0.89
CA GLY A 193 -13.38 -11.04 0.92
C GLY A 193 -14.39 -10.35 0.00
N MET A 194 -13.97 -9.37 -0.81
CA MET A 194 -14.85 -8.74 -1.78
C MET A 194 -15.30 -9.76 -2.84
N ILE A 195 -16.59 -9.75 -3.14
CA ILE A 195 -17.23 -10.53 -4.19
C ILE A 195 -17.63 -9.56 -5.30
N VAL A 196 -17.18 -9.82 -6.52
CA VAL A 196 -17.54 -9.06 -7.71
C VAL A 196 -18.74 -9.72 -8.36
N ASP A 197 -19.91 -9.08 -8.24
CA ASP A 197 -21.16 -9.61 -8.79
C ASP A 197 -21.24 -9.40 -10.31
N SER A 198 -20.69 -8.28 -10.81
CA SER A 198 -20.57 -8.04 -12.24
C SER A 198 -19.51 -7.00 -12.59
N VAL A 199 -18.96 -7.15 -13.79
CA VAL A 199 -18.12 -6.14 -14.45
C VAL A 199 -18.75 -5.75 -15.78
N LEU A 200 -18.90 -4.46 -16.01
CA LEU A 200 -19.40 -3.86 -17.25
C LEU A 200 -18.27 -3.07 -17.90
N VAL A 201 -17.95 -3.34 -19.16
CA VAL A 201 -17.06 -2.51 -19.99
C VAL A 201 -17.90 -1.82 -21.03
N ASN A 202 -17.99 -0.50 -20.97
CA ASN A 202 -18.87 0.32 -21.81
C ASN A 202 -20.32 -0.21 -21.82
N GLY A 203 -20.85 -0.56 -20.65
CA GLY A 203 -22.19 -1.14 -20.47
C GLY A 203 -22.32 -2.63 -20.81
N LYS A 204 -21.32 -3.27 -21.41
CA LYS A 204 -21.36 -4.70 -21.78
C LYS A 204 -20.77 -5.58 -20.67
N LYS A 205 -21.56 -6.54 -20.19
CA LYS A 205 -21.14 -7.50 -19.15
C LYS A 205 -19.96 -8.34 -19.62
N GLN A 206 -18.95 -8.43 -18.78
CA GLN A 206 -17.78 -9.30 -18.97
C GLN A 206 -17.95 -10.59 -18.18
N ASN A 207 -17.48 -11.70 -18.73
CA ASN A 207 -17.39 -12.96 -18.00
C ASN A 207 -16.08 -12.97 -17.20
N ILE A 208 -16.19 -12.85 -15.87
CA ILE A 208 -15.05 -12.87 -14.96
C ILE A 208 -15.31 -13.87 -13.83
N ARG A 209 -14.28 -14.62 -13.44
CA ARG A 209 -14.35 -15.49 -12.27
C ARG A 209 -14.07 -14.67 -11.02
N ASN A 210 -14.86 -14.91 -9.99
CA ASN A 210 -14.58 -14.37 -8.66
C ASN A 210 -13.26 -14.96 -8.15
N GLY A 211 -12.42 -14.08 -7.61
CA GLY A 211 -11.11 -14.43 -7.11
C GLY A 211 -10.08 -13.36 -7.41
N ASN A 212 -9.00 -13.42 -6.65
CA ASN A 212 -7.85 -12.55 -6.82
C ASN A 212 -6.56 -13.39 -6.79
N PHE A 213 -5.49 -12.81 -7.29
CA PHE A 213 -4.14 -13.30 -7.10
C PHE A 213 -3.32 -12.15 -6.51
N ARG A 214 -2.76 -12.35 -5.31
CA ARG A 214 -2.03 -11.29 -4.56
C ARG A 214 -2.85 -9.99 -4.46
N GLY A 215 -4.15 -10.12 -4.20
CA GLY A 215 -5.07 -8.99 -4.02
C GLY A 215 -5.64 -8.38 -5.30
N VAL A 216 -5.07 -8.59 -6.49
CA VAL A 216 -5.63 -8.05 -7.75
C VAL A 216 -6.57 -9.03 -8.43
N LEU A 217 -7.54 -8.50 -9.19
CA LEU A 217 -8.46 -9.28 -10.00
C LEU A 217 -7.71 -10.35 -10.83
N LYS A 218 -8.12 -11.61 -10.67
CA LYS A 218 -7.45 -12.75 -11.32
C LYS A 218 -7.61 -12.74 -12.85
N ASP A 219 -8.84 -12.52 -13.32
CA ASP A 219 -9.13 -12.46 -14.75
C ASP A 219 -8.96 -11.02 -15.25
N THR A 220 -7.80 -10.74 -15.86
CA THR A 220 -7.49 -9.41 -16.40
C THR A 220 -8.48 -9.00 -17.48
N ILE A 221 -9.06 -7.81 -17.35
CA ILE A 221 -9.96 -7.23 -18.35
C ILE A 221 -9.13 -6.68 -19.49
N LYS A 222 -9.33 -7.23 -20.69
CA LYS A 222 -8.64 -6.78 -21.91
C LYS A 222 -9.61 -5.97 -22.77
N PHE A 223 -9.21 -4.77 -23.15
CA PHE A 223 -10.01 -3.93 -24.05
C PHE A 223 -9.12 -3.02 -24.89
N LEU A 224 -9.59 -2.65 -26.07
CA LEU A 224 -8.92 -1.69 -26.94
C LEU A 224 -9.40 -0.28 -26.61
N LEU A 225 -8.49 0.60 -26.21
CA LEU A 225 -8.79 1.99 -25.93
C LEU A 225 -8.51 2.84 -27.18
N ARG A 226 -9.57 3.38 -27.78
CA ARG A 226 -9.52 4.30 -28.95
C ARG A 226 -9.89 5.75 -28.63
N GLY A 227 -10.49 5.97 -27.46
CA GLY A 227 -11.03 7.25 -27.02
C GLY A 227 -11.41 7.13 -25.56
N LYS A 228 -12.70 7.26 -25.23
CA LYS A 228 -13.20 7.04 -23.86
C LYS A 228 -13.62 5.59 -23.63
N SER A 229 -13.39 5.08 -22.41
CA SER A 229 -13.96 3.82 -21.95
C SER A 229 -14.34 3.91 -20.47
N GLU A 230 -15.43 3.26 -20.08
CA GLU A 230 -15.83 3.10 -18.69
C GLU A 230 -15.81 1.61 -18.32
N ILE A 231 -15.29 1.31 -17.12
CA ILE A 231 -15.40 0.00 -16.50
C ILE A 231 -16.09 0.16 -15.15
N VAL A 232 -17.17 -0.58 -14.94
CA VAL A 232 -17.96 -0.57 -13.70
C VAL A 232 -17.89 -1.93 -13.04
N PHE A 233 -17.39 -1.96 -11.81
CA PHE A 233 -17.48 -3.10 -10.91
C PHE A 233 -18.68 -2.89 -10.01
N ARG A 234 -19.58 -3.88 -9.96
CA ARG A 234 -20.58 -4.01 -8.90
C ARG A 234 -20.11 -5.11 -7.97
N HIS A 235 -20.07 -4.80 -6.69
CA HIS A 235 -19.48 -5.67 -5.69
C HIS A 235 -20.22 -5.58 -4.36
N ARG A 236 -19.92 -6.58 -3.54
CA ARG A 236 -20.37 -6.74 -2.16
C ARG A 236 -19.28 -7.36 -1.32
N LYS A 237 -19.45 -7.32 0.00
CA LYS A 237 -18.46 -7.58 1.03
C LYS A 237 -17.18 -6.77 0.79
N GLY A 238 -16.14 -7.08 1.56
CA GLY A 238 -14.85 -6.44 1.45
C GLY A 238 -14.48 -5.74 2.74
N VAL A 239 -13.24 -5.95 3.15
CA VAL A 239 -12.65 -5.30 4.30
C VAL A 239 -11.18 -5.03 4.02
N GLY A 240 -10.65 -3.95 4.58
CA GLY A 240 -9.23 -3.70 4.54
C GLY A 240 -8.83 -2.55 5.46
N MET A 241 -7.57 -2.55 5.90
CA MET A 241 -7.07 -1.51 6.78
C MET A 241 -6.84 -0.19 6.03
N PHE A 242 -7.02 0.93 6.72
CA PHE A 242 -6.43 2.19 6.29
C PHE A 242 -4.92 2.15 6.59
N PRO A 243 -4.06 2.58 5.67
CA PRO A 243 -2.62 2.65 5.92
C PRO A 243 -2.32 3.63 7.05
N VAL A 244 -1.24 3.36 7.78
CA VAL A 244 -0.69 4.32 8.73
C VAL A 244 0.16 5.32 7.95
N ILE A 245 -0.16 6.61 8.02
CA ILE A 245 0.59 7.64 7.31
C ILE A 245 1.41 8.41 8.35
N PRO A 246 2.70 8.08 8.54
CA PRO A 246 3.54 8.76 9.50
C PRO A 246 3.84 10.22 9.11
N GLN A 247 4.09 11.05 10.11
CA GLN A 247 4.32 12.49 9.98
C GLN A 247 5.52 12.93 10.84
N PRO A 248 6.71 12.30 10.70
CA PRO A 248 7.84 12.61 11.55
C PRO A 248 8.38 14.03 11.27
N LYS A 249 8.90 14.69 12.31
CA LYS A 249 9.62 15.96 12.28
C LYS A 249 11.09 15.75 12.59
N PRO A 250 12.00 16.59 12.10
CA PRO A 250 13.44 16.45 12.37
C PRO A 250 13.73 16.25 13.86
N GLY A 251 14.50 15.22 14.19
CA GLY A 251 14.80 14.82 15.57
C GLY A 251 13.80 13.86 16.22
N ASP A 252 12.65 13.57 15.60
CA ASP A 252 11.67 12.63 16.13
C ASP A 252 12.23 11.21 16.19
N TYR A 253 11.82 10.47 17.22
CA TYR A 253 11.92 9.03 17.26
C TYR A 253 10.61 8.39 16.78
N SER A 254 10.68 7.19 16.22
CA SER A 254 9.46 6.54 15.73
C SER A 254 8.46 6.24 16.85
N VAL A 255 7.20 6.60 16.60
CA VAL A 255 5.99 6.34 17.41
C VAL A 255 5.57 4.86 17.32
N GLY A 256 6.00 4.21 16.25
CA GLY A 256 5.90 2.77 16.05
C GLY A 256 4.50 2.18 15.92
N LYS A 257 3.57 2.97 15.38
CA LYS A 257 2.24 2.49 14.99
C LYS A 257 2.34 1.73 13.66
N ARG A 258 2.15 0.42 13.67
CA ARG A 258 2.30 -0.45 12.49
C ARG A 258 1.14 -1.40 12.28
N ILE A 259 0.81 -1.61 11.01
CA ILE A 259 -0.02 -2.73 10.55
C ILE A 259 0.93 -3.71 9.91
N VAL A 260 1.25 -4.78 10.64
CA VAL A 260 2.28 -5.75 10.26
C VAL A 260 1.76 -6.73 9.22
N ALA A 261 0.54 -7.21 9.41
CA ALA A 261 -0.14 -8.09 8.47
C ALA A 261 -1.65 -8.00 8.66
N SER A 262 -2.40 -8.29 7.62
CA SER A 262 -3.85 -8.46 7.70
C SER A 262 -4.34 -9.51 6.71
N ARG A 263 -5.28 -10.35 7.13
CA ARG A 263 -5.86 -11.38 6.27
C ARG A 263 -7.29 -11.72 6.70
N LEU A 264 -8.10 -12.16 5.75
CA LEU A 264 -9.44 -12.69 6.02
C LEU A 264 -9.41 -14.22 6.00
N ASP A 265 -9.78 -14.83 7.13
CA ASP A 265 -9.92 -16.28 7.28
C ASP A 265 -11.41 -16.59 7.53
N GLY A 266 -12.15 -16.94 6.47
CA GLY A 266 -13.61 -17.10 6.55
C GLY A 266 -14.31 -15.77 6.87
N GLN A 267 -15.00 -15.69 8.01
CA GLN A 267 -15.64 -14.46 8.50
C GLN A 267 -14.77 -13.66 9.48
N LYS A 268 -13.54 -14.10 9.74
CA LYS A 268 -12.63 -13.48 10.72
C LYS A 268 -11.53 -12.72 10.00
N TYR A 269 -11.58 -11.39 10.06
CA TYR A 269 -10.50 -10.54 9.59
C TYR A 269 -9.47 -10.33 10.69
N ARG A 270 -8.30 -10.96 10.53
CA ARG A 270 -7.20 -10.95 11.49
C ARG A 270 -6.21 -9.87 11.12
N VAL A 271 -5.85 -9.02 12.08
CA VAL A 271 -4.90 -7.92 11.89
C VAL A 271 -3.82 -8.01 12.96
N ARG A 272 -2.56 -8.10 12.53
CA ARG A 272 -1.39 -8.06 13.39
C ARG A 272 -0.88 -6.63 13.44
N LEU A 273 -0.88 -6.03 14.63
CA LEU A 273 -0.54 -4.64 14.85
C LEU A 273 0.63 -4.54 15.82
N GLN A 274 1.48 -3.54 15.64
CA GLN A 274 2.46 -3.16 16.65
C GLN A 274 2.28 -1.69 17.04
N GLY A 275 2.56 -1.41 18.30
CA GLY A 275 2.46 -0.07 18.88
C GLY A 275 3.47 0.10 20.00
N GLN A 276 3.73 1.36 20.39
CA GLN A 276 4.62 1.65 21.50
C GLN A 276 4.04 1.12 22.81
N SER A 277 4.91 0.50 23.62
CA SER A 277 4.61 -0.01 24.95
C SER A 277 3.95 1.06 25.84
N GLY A 278 2.85 0.70 26.50
CA GLY A 278 2.11 1.60 27.39
C GLY A 278 1.20 2.62 26.69
N THR A 279 0.98 2.51 25.37
CA THR A 279 0.15 3.45 24.60
C THR A 279 -1.19 2.87 24.17
N ASN A 280 -2.14 3.76 23.89
CA ASN A 280 -3.39 3.43 23.20
C ASN A 280 -3.35 4.07 21.82
N GLN A 281 -3.56 3.29 20.77
CA GLN A 281 -3.51 3.80 19.39
C GLN A 281 -4.78 3.44 18.63
N VAL A 282 -5.30 4.38 17.85
CA VAL A 282 -6.51 4.20 17.05
C VAL A 282 -6.15 3.81 15.63
N PHE A 283 -6.69 2.71 15.14
CA PHE A 283 -6.60 2.27 13.76
C PHE A 283 -7.94 2.42 13.06
N LYS A 284 -7.93 2.46 11.72
CA LYS A 284 -9.13 2.58 10.91
C LYS A 284 -9.14 1.46 9.87
N MET A 285 -10.32 0.96 9.56
CA MET A 285 -10.54 0.03 8.46
C MET A 285 -11.75 0.44 7.66
N ARG A 286 -11.72 0.11 6.36
CA ARG A 286 -12.89 0.18 5.50
C ARG A 286 -13.66 -1.11 5.56
N ILE A 287 -14.97 -0.97 5.56
CA ILE A 287 -15.94 -2.03 5.44
C ILE A 287 -16.93 -1.59 4.36
N PHE A 288 -17.20 -2.49 3.43
CA PHE A 288 -18.16 -2.24 2.36
C PHE A 288 -19.57 -2.59 2.88
N ASP A 289 -20.43 -3.22 2.09
CA ASP A 289 -21.81 -3.57 2.47
C ASP A 289 -21.91 -4.79 3.41
N GLN A 290 -21.04 -4.86 4.41
CA GLN A 290 -21.08 -5.84 5.51
C GLN A 290 -20.90 -5.11 6.85
N SER A 291 -21.22 -5.77 7.96
CA SER A 291 -21.11 -5.18 9.30
C SER A 291 -20.09 -5.90 10.17
N VAL A 292 -19.61 -5.20 11.21
CA VAL A 292 -18.76 -5.80 12.26
C VAL A 292 -19.67 -6.32 13.36
N LYS A 293 -19.58 -7.62 13.64
CA LYS A 293 -20.21 -8.23 14.81
C LYS A 293 -19.51 -7.82 16.10
N GLN A 294 -18.18 -7.99 16.11
CA GLN A 294 -17.33 -7.69 17.26
C GLN A 294 -15.87 -7.52 16.84
N ILE A 295 -15.09 -6.82 17.69
CA ILE A 295 -13.64 -6.72 17.55
C ILE A 295 -12.97 -7.25 18.82
N GLY A 296 -12.37 -8.43 18.72
CA GLY A 296 -11.58 -9.02 19.79
C GLY A 296 -10.23 -8.30 19.96
N GLY A 297 -9.93 -7.86 21.19
CA GLY A 297 -8.66 -7.23 21.54
C GLY A 297 -8.58 -5.71 21.31
N ALA A 298 -9.68 -5.07 20.90
CA ALA A 298 -9.79 -3.64 20.69
C ALA A 298 -11.19 -3.10 21.05
N GLU A 299 -11.31 -1.79 21.19
CA GLU A 299 -12.57 -1.08 21.46
C GLU A 299 -13.00 -0.31 20.20
N ILE A 300 -14.27 -0.43 19.78
CA ILE A 300 -14.79 0.40 18.70
C ILE A 300 -14.95 1.83 19.21
N VAL A 301 -14.30 2.79 18.53
CA VAL A 301 -14.35 4.21 18.86
C VAL A 301 -15.43 4.92 18.05
N ALA A 302 -15.58 4.56 16.78
CA ALA A 302 -16.56 5.12 15.87
C ALA A 302 -16.82 4.18 14.69
N ALA A 303 -18.04 4.16 14.18
CA ALA A 303 -18.42 3.46 12.97
C ALA A 303 -19.38 4.33 12.15
N GLN A 304 -18.92 4.83 11.01
CA GLN A 304 -19.70 5.73 10.15
C GLN A 304 -19.23 5.59 8.70
N ASP A 305 -20.16 5.65 7.74
CA ASP A 305 -19.90 5.68 6.29
C ASP A 305 -18.97 4.56 5.79
N GLY A 306 -19.15 3.34 6.32
CA GLY A 306 -18.32 2.19 5.96
C GLY A 306 -16.88 2.27 6.52
N VAL A 307 -16.61 3.12 7.50
CA VAL A 307 -15.33 3.21 8.19
C VAL A 307 -15.51 2.88 9.67
N VAL A 308 -14.72 1.92 10.16
CA VAL A 308 -14.66 1.59 11.58
C VAL A 308 -13.31 2.02 12.14
N SER A 309 -13.37 2.89 13.15
CA SER A 309 -12.22 3.29 13.96
C SER A 309 -12.22 2.48 15.25
N PHE A 310 -11.09 1.86 15.58
CA PHE A 310 -10.95 1.05 16.79
C PHE A 310 -9.65 1.36 17.53
N ARG A 311 -9.70 1.36 18.86
CA ARG A 311 -8.60 1.64 19.76
C ARG A 311 -7.99 0.33 20.26
N VAL A 312 -6.67 0.22 20.13
CA VAL A 312 -5.89 -0.91 20.62
C VAL A 312 -5.02 -0.44 21.77
N ARG A 313 -5.09 -1.16 22.90
CA ARG A 313 -4.21 -0.96 24.05
C ARG A 313 -2.96 -1.82 23.91
N PHE A 314 -1.80 -1.17 23.89
CA PHE A 314 -0.49 -1.82 23.96
C PHE A 314 -0.02 -1.75 25.41
N PRO A 315 -0.11 -2.85 26.19
CA PRO A 315 0.25 -2.83 27.60
C PRO A 315 1.73 -2.47 27.80
N LYS A 316 2.06 -1.98 28.99
CA LYS A 316 3.46 -1.70 29.34
C LYS A 316 4.23 -3.02 29.37
N SER A 317 5.34 -3.07 28.64
CA SER A 317 6.30 -4.17 28.52
C SER A 317 7.73 -3.62 28.67
N LYS A 318 8.69 -4.52 28.91
CA LYS A 318 10.14 -4.23 28.84
C LYS A 318 10.55 -3.87 27.41
N ASP A 319 9.89 -4.44 26.41
CA ASP A 319 10.12 -4.11 25.02
C ASP A 319 9.55 -2.73 24.67
N ARG A 320 10.24 -2.00 23.79
CA ARG A 320 9.80 -0.69 23.32
C ARG A 320 8.47 -0.76 22.55
N PHE A 321 8.29 -1.82 21.76
CA PHE A 321 7.10 -2.04 20.94
C PHE A 321 6.45 -3.37 21.32
N VAL A 322 5.12 -3.38 21.34
CA VAL A 322 4.33 -4.56 21.69
C VAL A 322 3.47 -4.93 20.50
N GLU A 323 3.38 -6.22 20.23
CA GLU A 323 2.48 -6.76 19.21
C GLU A 323 1.12 -7.13 19.78
N ARG A 324 0.07 -6.89 19.00
CA ARG A 324 -1.30 -7.31 19.29
C ARG A 324 -1.95 -7.93 18.07
N LEU A 325 -2.58 -9.08 18.26
CA LEU A 325 -3.46 -9.68 17.28
C LEU A 325 -4.89 -9.21 17.54
N ILE A 326 -5.50 -8.58 16.54
CA ILE A 326 -6.89 -8.14 16.55
C ILE A 326 -7.70 -9.07 15.65
N THR A 327 -8.87 -9.50 16.11
CA THR A 327 -9.80 -10.31 15.32
C THR A 327 -11.11 -9.55 15.16
N VAL A 328 -11.43 -9.16 13.93
CA VAL A 328 -12.71 -8.54 13.57
C VAL A 328 -13.61 -9.64 13.03
N GLU A 329 -14.74 -9.87 13.67
CA GLU A 329 -15.75 -10.81 13.17
C GLU A 329 -16.76 -10.06 12.31
N MET A 330 -16.87 -10.47 11.05
CA MET A 330 -17.83 -9.91 10.09
C MET A 330 -19.19 -10.63 10.23
N GLN A 331 -20.29 -9.94 9.89
CA GLN A 331 -21.63 -10.55 9.76
C GLN A 331 -22.00 -10.81 8.30
#